data_AF-A0A972YPM9-F1
#
_entry.id   AF-A0A972YPM9-F1
#
_cell.length_a   1.000
_cell.length_b   1.000
_cell.length_c   1.000
_cell.angle_alpha   90.00
_cell.angle_beta   90.00
_cell.angle_gamma   90.00
#
_symmetry.space_group_name_H-M   'P 1'
#
loop_
_entity.id
_entity.type
_entity.pdbx_description
1 polymer ?
#
loop_
_entity_poly.entity_id
_entity_poly.type
_entity_poly.pdbx_seq_one_letter_code
_entity_poly.pdbx_strand_id
1 'polypeptide(L)'
;EPYATFTKRLTLLERDPDELRKRVELRAKQMLEMGLVAEVAGLLERGIERNPSAAAAIGYRETIAFLAGKLPEAELLPAIIQNTMHLVKKQRTWFRTQIPEPTQRVVF
;
A
#
# COMPACT_ATOMS: atom_id res chain seq x y z
N GLU A 1 0.00 -3.40 -28.91
CA GLU A 1 0.64 -2.83 -27.70
C GLU A 1 0.16 -1.39 -27.52
N PRO A 2 -0.26 -0.94 -26.33
CA PRO A 2 -0.58 0.47 -26.13
C PRO A 2 0.65 1.35 -26.43
N TYR A 3 0.43 2.48 -27.10
CA TYR A 3 1.45 3.47 -27.46
C TYR A 3 2.61 2.93 -28.34
N ALA A 4 2.29 2.10 -29.34
CA ALA A 4 3.30 1.47 -30.21
C ALA A 4 4.20 2.45 -30.98
N THR A 5 3.74 3.68 -31.25
CA THR A 5 4.48 4.69 -32.01
C THR A 5 5.36 5.60 -31.13
N PHE A 6 5.32 5.44 -29.81
CA PHE A 6 6.00 6.35 -28.88
C PHE A 6 7.34 5.77 -28.40
N THR A 7 8.33 6.64 -28.24
CA THR A 7 9.54 6.32 -27.49
C THR A 7 9.20 6.26 -25.99
N LYS A 8 9.24 5.06 -25.42
CA LYS A 8 8.99 4.83 -23.99
C LYS A 8 10.30 4.99 -23.22
N ARG A 9 10.31 5.84 -22.19
CA ARG A 9 11.39 5.92 -21.20
C ARG A 9 10.87 5.47 -19.85
N LEU A 10 11.54 4.51 -19.24
CA LEU A 10 11.15 3.95 -17.96
C LEU A 10 12.20 4.30 -16.91
N THR A 11 11.77 4.99 -15.85
CA THR A 11 12.63 5.29 -14.70
C THR A 11 12.16 4.46 -13.51
N LEU A 12 13.02 3.59 -13.00
CA LEU A 12 12.77 2.82 -11.79
C LEU A 12 13.36 3.55 -10.58
N LEU A 13 12.49 3.81 -9.60
CA LEU A 13 12.84 4.45 -8.34
C LEU A 13 12.95 3.39 -7.25
N GLU A 14 14.13 3.29 -6.65
CA GLU A 14 14.42 2.32 -5.61
C GLU A 14 14.94 3.03 -4.36
N ARG A 15 14.71 2.41 -3.22
CA ARG A 15 15.19 2.86 -1.91
C ARG A 15 15.74 1.67 -1.16
N ASP A 16 16.72 1.92 -0.32
CA ASP A 16 17.22 0.95 0.64
C ASP A 16 16.08 0.22 1.38
N PRO A 17 16.10 -1.12 1.49
CA PRO A 17 15.02 -1.88 2.14
C PRO A 17 14.73 -1.46 3.58
N ASP A 18 15.75 -1.12 4.37
CA ASP A 18 15.60 -0.78 5.78
C ASP A 18 15.04 0.63 5.93
N GLU A 19 15.50 1.58 5.11
CA GLU A 19 14.90 2.91 5.06
C GLU A 19 13.44 2.86 4.58
N LEU A 20 13.14 2.06 3.55
CA LEU A 20 11.77 1.91 3.06
C LEU A 20 10.86 1.35 4.16
N ARG A 21 11.34 0.37 4.94
CA ARG A 21 10.58 -0.17 6.07
C ARG A 21 10.28 0.91 7.12
N LYS A 22 11.30 1.66 7.55
CA LYS A 22 11.13 2.77 8.52
C LYS A 22 10.09 3.80 8.04
N ARG A 23 10.10 4.10 6.74
CA ARG A 23 9.12 5.02 6.14
C ARG A 23 7.71 4.45 6.09
N VAL A 24 7.56 3.14 5.81
CA VAL A 24 6.26 2.46 5.86
C VAL A 24 5.70 2.49 7.28
N GLU A 25 6.53 2.22 8.28
CA GLU A 25 6.15 2.26 9.70
C GLU A 25 5.71 3.68 10.11
N LEU A 26 6.51 4.69 9.77
CA LEU A 26 6.17 6.09 10.02
C LEU A 26 4.86 6.51 9.32
N ARG A 27 4.70 6.16 8.04
CA ARG A 27 3.50 6.49 7.26
C ARG A 27 2.25 5.83 7.86
N ALA A 28 2.34 4.56 8.23
CA ALA A 28 1.21 3.82 8.80
C ALA A 28 0.77 4.43 10.15
N LYS A 29 1.74 4.81 10.99
CA LYS A 29 1.48 5.54 12.23
C LYS A 29 0.78 6.87 11.96
N GLN A 30 1.30 7.67 11.03
CA GLN A 30 0.71 8.95 10.63
C GLN A 30 -0.71 8.80 10.08
N MET A 31 -1.00 7.75 9.30
CA MET A 31 -2.37 7.50 8.81
C MET A 31 -3.36 7.33 9.97
N LEU A 32 -2.98 6.57 11.00
CA LEU A 32 -3.83 6.39 12.18
C LEU A 32 -3.99 7.70 12.96
N GLU A 33 -2.89 8.43 13.18
CA GLU A 33 -2.90 9.74 13.85
C GLU A 33 -3.74 10.78 13.10
N MET A 34 -3.76 10.73 11.77
CA MET A 34 -4.58 11.60 10.91
C MET A 34 -6.04 11.15 10.77
N GLY A 35 -6.46 10.11 11.50
CA GLY A 35 -7.87 9.73 11.57
C GLY A 35 -8.34 8.69 10.55
N LEU A 36 -7.46 7.79 10.07
CA LEU A 36 -7.86 6.67 9.21
C LEU A 36 -9.05 5.87 9.78
N VAL A 37 -9.08 5.65 11.10
CA VAL A 37 -10.19 4.92 11.74
C VAL A 37 -11.52 5.63 11.56
N ALA A 38 -11.54 6.95 11.78
CA ALA A 38 -12.74 7.77 11.62
C ALA A 38 -13.18 7.83 10.15
N GLU A 39 -12.23 7.94 9.21
CA GLU A 39 -12.51 7.91 7.78
C GLU A 39 -13.19 6.59 7.37
N VAL A 40 -12.63 5.45 7.78
CA VAL A 40 -13.16 4.13 7.44
C VAL A 40 -14.53 3.90 8.08
N ALA A 41 -14.75 4.34 9.33
CA ALA A 41 -16.05 4.26 9.98
C ALA A 41 -17.13 5.01 9.18
N GLY A 42 -16.86 6.25 8.75
CA GLY A 42 -17.78 7.01 7.90
C GLY A 42 -18.00 6.39 6.52
N LEU A 43 -17.00 5.70 5.96
CA LEU A 43 -17.14 4.98 4.69
C LEU A 43 -17.93 3.68 4.81
N LEU A 44 -17.87 3.00 5.96
CA LEU A 44 -18.72 1.84 6.26
C LEU A 44 -20.20 2.22 6.23
N GLU A 45 -20.57 3.36 6.83
CA GLU A 45 -21.94 3.88 6.78
C GLU A 45 -22.40 4.18 5.34
N ARG A 46 -21.47 4.55 4.46
CA ARG A 46 -21.73 4.79 3.03
C ARG A 46 -21.71 3.50 2.19
N GLY A 47 -21.40 2.36 2.81
CA GLY A 47 -21.42 1.05 2.20
C GLY A 47 -20.20 0.73 1.34
N ILE A 48 -19.00 1.16 1.77
CA ILE A 48 -17.72 0.83 1.12
C ILE A 48 -17.53 -0.68 0.92
N GLU A 49 -18.10 -1.53 1.77
CA GLU A 49 -18.05 -3.00 1.63
C GLU A 49 -18.68 -3.51 0.33
N ARG A 50 -19.58 -2.74 -0.29
CA ARG A 50 -20.15 -3.05 -1.60
C ARG A 50 -19.16 -2.84 -2.75
N ASN A 51 -18.05 -2.13 -2.50
CA ASN A 51 -16.94 -1.99 -3.43
C ASN A 51 -15.76 -2.87 -2.98
N PRO A 52 -15.61 -4.09 -3.54
CA PRO A 52 -14.60 -5.03 -3.08
C PRO A 52 -13.17 -4.51 -3.29
N SER A 53 -12.93 -3.66 -4.30
CA SER A 53 -11.61 -3.08 -4.53
C SER A 53 -11.24 -2.06 -3.46
N ALA A 54 -12.18 -1.19 -3.07
CA ALA A 54 -11.95 -0.20 -2.04
C ALA A 54 -11.82 -0.83 -0.66
N ALA A 55 -12.72 -1.77 -0.32
CA ALA A 55 -12.70 -2.48 0.95
C ALA A 55 -11.44 -3.35 1.12
N ALA A 56 -10.85 -3.84 0.03
CA ALA A 56 -9.62 -4.65 0.07
C ALA A 56 -8.33 -3.82 0.11
N ALA A 57 -8.40 -2.48 0.00
CA ALA A 57 -7.21 -1.64 0.05
C ALA A 57 -6.50 -1.77 1.40
N ILE A 58 -5.17 -1.80 1.39
CA ILE A 58 -4.36 -1.87 2.62
C ILE A 58 -4.55 -0.59 3.43
N GLY A 59 -4.72 -0.72 4.74
CA GLY A 59 -5.22 0.32 5.62
C GLY A 59 -6.71 0.12 5.85
N TYR A 60 -7.51 0.20 4.79
CA TYR A 60 -8.96 0.05 4.88
C TYR A 60 -9.38 -1.34 5.35
N ARG A 61 -8.86 -2.39 4.74
CA ARG A 61 -9.22 -3.77 5.10
C ARG A 61 -8.91 -4.09 6.55
N GLU A 62 -7.74 -3.68 7.03
CA GLU A 62 -7.31 -3.90 8.42
C GLU A 62 -8.17 -3.09 9.38
N THR A 63 -8.46 -1.83 9.05
CA THR A 63 -9.33 -0.97 9.86
C THR A 63 -10.78 -1.48 9.87
N ILE A 64 -11.32 -1.99 8.76
CA ILE A 64 -12.65 -2.62 8.71
C ILE A 64 -12.68 -3.84 9.64
N ALA A 65 -11.65 -4.69 9.61
CA ALA A 65 -11.56 -5.85 10.51
C ALA A 65 -11.47 -5.44 11.99
N PHE A 66 -10.73 -4.37 12.29
CA PHE A 66 -10.65 -3.77 13.63
C PHE A 66 -12.03 -3.26 14.09
N LEU A 67 -12.71 -2.46 13.27
CA LEU A 67 -14.05 -1.92 13.58
C LEU A 67 -15.11 -3.03 13.72
N ALA A 68 -14.93 -4.16 13.03
CA ALA A 68 -15.77 -5.35 13.17
C ALA A 68 -15.42 -6.23 14.39
N GLY A 69 -14.45 -5.83 15.23
CA GLY A 69 -14.00 -6.59 16.40
C GLY A 69 -13.20 -7.85 16.07
N LYS A 70 -12.74 -8.02 14.83
CA LYS A 70 -12.01 -9.20 14.33
C LYS A 70 -10.49 -9.02 14.40
N LEU A 71 -10.00 -7.80 14.62
CA LEU A 71 -8.59 -7.47 14.79
C LEU A 71 -8.43 -6.63 16.06
N PRO A 72 -7.57 -7.01 17.02
CA PRO A 72 -7.31 -6.19 18.20
C PRO A 72 -6.68 -4.84 17.84
N GLU A 73 -6.94 -3.81 18.64
CA GLU A 73 -6.37 -2.46 18.43
C GLU A 73 -4.83 -2.47 18.35
N ALA A 74 -4.20 -3.22 19.25
CA ALA A 74 -2.74 -3.37 19.30
C ALA A 74 -2.15 -3.99 18.01
N GLU A 75 -2.95 -4.73 17.26
CA GLU A 75 -2.56 -5.40 16.01
C GLU A 75 -2.86 -4.57 14.76
N LEU A 76 -3.62 -3.48 14.87
CA LEU A 76 -4.02 -2.68 13.71
C LEU A 76 -2.81 -2.08 12.98
N LEU A 77 -1.93 -1.38 13.71
CA LEU A 77 -0.73 -0.79 13.13
C LEU A 77 0.23 -1.87 12.58
N PRO A 78 0.59 -2.93 13.34
CA PRO A 78 1.38 -4.05 12.83
C PRO A 78 0.81 -4.67 11.55
N ALA A 79 -0.51 -4.89 11.49
CA ALA A 79 -1.16 -5.49 10.33
C ALA A 79 -1.03 -4.62 9.06
N ILE A 80 -1.24 -3.30 9.20
CA ILE A 80 -1.09 -2.34 8.08
C ILE A 80 0.35 -2.35 7.57
N ILE A 81 1.34 -2.31 8.47
CA ILE A 81 2.77 -2.34 8.13
C ILE A 81 3.10 -3.64 7.40
N GLN A 82 2.73 -4.79 7.97
CA GLN A 82 3.03 -6.10 7.41
C GLN A 82 2.45 -6.24 5.99
N ASN A 83 1.18 -5.90 5.81
CA ASN A 83 0.53 -6.02 4.51
C ASN A 83 1.11 -5.03 3.49
N THR A 84 1.50 -3.83 3.92
CA THR A 84 2.23 -2.88 3.06
C THR A 84 3.58 -3.47 2.64
N MET A 85 4.34 -4.09 3.54
CA MET A 85 5.62 -4.72 3.20
C MET A 85 5.47 -5.94 2.28
N HIS A 86 4.39 -6.72 2.43
CA HIS A 86 4.05 -7.77 1.47
C HIS A 86 3.76 -7.21 0.08
N LEU A 87 3.04 -6.09 -0.01
CA LEU A 87 2.81 -5.42 -1.29
C LEU A 87 4.13 -4.92 -1.90
N VAL A 88 5.00 -4.28 -1.10
CA VAL A 88 6.34 -3.84 -1.54
C VAL A 88 7.14 -5.01 -2.12
N LYS A 89 7.15 -6.18 -1.46
CA LYS A 89 7.84 -7.38 -1.95
C LYS A 89 7.29 -7.85 -3.30
N LYS A 90 5.96 -7.83 -3.45
CA LYS A 90 5.28 -8.18 -4.72
C LYS A 90 5.64 -7.18 -5.83
N GLN A 91 5.61 -5.88 -5.53
CA GLN A 91 6.00 -4.82 -6.48
C GLN A 91 7.45 -4.97 -6.93
N ARG A 92 8.39 -5.18 -6.00
CA ARG A 92 9.81 -5.42 -6.36
C ARG A 92 9.98 -6.65 -7.24
N THR A 93 9.30 -7.75 -6.93
CA THR A 93 9.33 -8.95 -7.78
C THR A 93 8.79 -8.68 -9.17
N TRP A 94 7.67 -7.94 -9.25
CA TRP A 94 7.05 -7.56 -10.52
C TRP A 94 7.97 -6.65 -11.34
N PHE A 95 8.58 -5.62 -10.74
CA PHE A 95 9.56 -4.75 -11.39
C PHE A 95 10.81 -5.51 -11.86
N ARG A 96 11.19 -6.62 -11.22
CA ARG A 96 12.32 -7.42 -11.69
C ARG A 96 11.97 -8.35 -12.86
N THR A 97 10.69 -8.72 -13.01
CA THR A 97 10.31 -9.85 -13.88
C THR A 97 9.35 -9.50 -15.00
N GLN A 98 8.60 -8.39 -14.89
CA GLN A 98 7.47 -8.08 -15.77
C GLN A 98 7.61 -6.76 -16.53
N ILE A 99 8.58 -5.91 -16.18
CA ILE A 99 8.87 -4.68 -16.92
C ILE A 99 10.10 -4.85 -17.82
N PRO A 100 10.17 -4.13 -18.95
CA PRO A 100 11.39 -3.98 -19.71
C PRO A 100 12.51 -3.39 -18.85
N GLU A 101 13.76 -3.57 -19.29
CA GLU A 101 14.91 -2.94 -18.64
C GLU A 101 14.69 -1.41 -18.59
N PRO A 102 14.71 -0.80 -17.39
CA PRO A 102 14.47 0.62 -17.24
C PRO A 102 15.59 1.43 -17.92
N THR A 103 15.20 2.51 -18.59
CA THR A 103 16.11 3.50 -19.16
C THR A 103 16.99 4.15 -18.08
N GLN A 104 16.46 4.27 -16.86
CA GLN A 104 17.18 4.83 -15.73
C GLN A 104 16.77 4.12 -14.44
N ARG A 105 17.75 3.80 -13.60
CA ARG A 105 17.52 3.38 -12.20
C ARG A 105 18.05 4.46 -11.27
N VAL A 106 17.23 4.88 -10.32
CA VAL A 106 17.60 5.87 -9.30
C VAL A 106 17.41 5.25 -7.93
N VAL A 107 18.49 5.15 -7.17
CA VAL A 107 18.46 4.71 -5.76
C VAL A 107 18.62 5.96 -4.89
N PHE A 108 17.71 6.16 -3.95
CA PHE A 108 17.72 7.28 -3.01
C PHE A 108 17.32 6.86 -1.59
#